data_AF-A0A849ZAC0-F1
#
_entry.id   AF-A0A849ZAC0-F1
#
_cell.length_a   1.000
_cell.length_b   1.000
_cell.length_c   1.000
_cell.angle_alpha   90.00
_cell.angle_beta   90.00
_cell.angle_gamma   90.00
#
_symmetry.space_group_name_H-M   'P 1'
#
loop_
_entity.id
_entity.type
_entity.pdbx_description
1 polymer ?
#
loop_
_entity_poly.entity_id
_entity_poly.type
_entity_poly.pdbx_seq_one_letter_code
_entity_poly.pdbx_strand_id
1 'polypeptide(L)'
;DGAIPIDTDGDGTPDYQDVDADGDGIIDSTEGMADTDGDGAPNFQDLDSDNDGITDQVEGTGDPENDGTPNYLDQDSDNDGLPDTSEAEYGTDPTNPDTDGDGDGDLVEVVLHEQCEQNPDACNGDPDPLDPDVGVSPDDFVFVLPYQDPEQNKDLDFETKVRKADIHFSVDVTFSMSEEIQNMKNGISGVINQVSDPINGIPDSAFGVSRFGDFPISPYGEGGDDPYDLLQRITTVPAEALAGVNQLILQSGGDTPESNYEALFQAASGIGLPSYILPFDPMVGYDPAKHGLIGGAGFRAGALPMIIEVTDARAHTNQNNQTLTCDGGFTMPLQYANGSIPGVHGEYQATAVSQANGIRVMGLASNSESVTSACNPRGHLVPLAEATGALVPPEAFTDGSGNRPAGCAADQCCTGVDGAGRAPNAAGECPLVFDVNANGSGSFSSLIVTAVRALTQFARLDVNAETNSNQQPTADGTLIDPAQFITGITAVSLTPEPEGGTQIDDPTQTFLDVLPGAIAKFNVAAENTFLPGAPQTQVFTLTIDVVGDQVTVLDQRQVLIIVPAEFNAPQ
;
A
#
# COMPACT_ATOMS: atom_id res chain seq x y z
N ASP A 1 -35.72 -71.81 4.38
CA ASP A 1 -36.22 -70.73 3.54
C ASP A 1 -35.27 -70.59 2.37
N GLY A 2 -35.78 -70.67 1.14
CA GLY A 2 -34.95 -70.51 -0.05
C GLY A 2 -34.73 -69.02 -0.27
N ALA A 3 -33.57 -68.52 0.16
CA ALA A 3 -33.12 -67.20 -0.27
C ALA A 3 -32.99 -67.26 -1.80
N ILE A 4 -33.65 -66.33 -2.49
CA ILE A 4 -33.32 -66.04 -3.88
C ILE A 4 -31.89 -65.49 -3.82
N PRO A 5 -30.93 -66.06 -4.57
CA PRO A 5 -29.60 -65.47 -4.67
C PRO A 5 -29.67 -63.99 -5.08
N ILE A 6 -28.72 -63.19 -4.63
CA ILE A 6 -28.56 -61.81 -5.12
C ILE A 6 -28.15 -61.90 -6.61
N ASP A 7 -28.69 -60.96 -7.37
CA ASP A 7 -28.65 -60.81 -8.84
C ASP A 7 -28.75 -59.30 -9.04
N THR A 8 -27.60 -58.62 -8.94
CA THR A 8 -27.49 -57.16 -8.82
C THR A 8 -27.92 -56.45 -10.11
N ASP A 9 -27.42 -56.90 -11.27
CA ASP A 9 -27.77 -56.33 -12.58
C ASP A 9 -29.12 -56.82 -13.14
N GLY A 10 -29.67 -57.89 -12.58
CA GLY A 10 -30.96 -58.45 -12.96
C GLY A 10 -30.98 -59.22 -14.28
N ASP A 11 -29.83 -59.69 -14.77
CA ASP A 11 -29.72 -60.46 -16.02
C ASP A 11 -30.23 -61.91 -15.88
N GLY A 12 -30.40 -62.38 -14.64
CA GLY A 12 -30.86 -63.71 -14.29
C GLY A 12 -29.76 -64.70 -13.89
N THR A 13 -28.51 -64.26 -13.87
CA THR A 13 -27.32 -64.94 -13.34
C THR A 13 -27.06 -64.42 -11.93
N PRO A 14 -27.08 -65.27 -10.89
CA PRO A 14 -26.75 -64.81 -9.56
C PRO A 14 -25.30 -64.33 -9.42
N ASP A 15 -25.03 -63.28 -8.64
CA ASP A 15 -23.70 -62.65 -8.51
C ASP A 15 -22.57 -63.65 -8.25
N TYR A 16 -22.81 -64.68 -7.41
CA TYR A 16 -21.80 -65.70 -7.11
C TYR A 16 -21.41 -66.61 -8.30
N GLN A 17 -22.12 -66.48 -9.42
CA GLN A 17 -21.89 -67.13 -10.71
C GLN A 17 -21.69 -66.13 -11.85
N ASP A 18 -21.85 -64.83 -11.59
CA ASP A 18 -21.53 -63.79 -12.54
C ASP A 18 -20.02 -63.51 -12.56
N VAL A 19 -19.56 -62.84 -13.61
CA VAL A 19 -18.17 -62.36 -13.77
C VAL A 19 -18.09 -60.83 -13.75
N ASP A 20 -19.25 -60.18 -13.77
CA ASP A 20 -19.51 -58.74 -13.81
C ASP A 20 -20.91 -58.59 -13.18
N ALA A 21 -20.98 -58.56 -11.84
CA ALA A 21 -22.24 -58.79 -11.13
C ALA A 21 -23.21 -57.60 -11.14
N ASP A 22 -22.72 -56.37 -11.30
CA ASP A 22 -23.53 -55.14 -11.46
C ASP A 22 -23.69 -54.71 -12.93
N GLY A 23 -22.92 -55.29 -13.87
CA GLY A 23 -23.11 -55.13 -15.30
C GLY A 23 -22.59 -53.80 -15.85
N ASP A 24 -21.64 -53.17 -15.16
CA ASP A 24 -21.05 -51.88 -15.51
C ASP A 24 -19.97 -52.03 -16.61
N GLY A 25 -19.41 -53.24 -16.79
CA GLY A 25 -18.40 -53.58 -17.78
C GLY A 25 -16.96 -53.61 -17.26
N ILE A 26 -16.75 -53.35 -15.98
CA ILE A 26 -15.60 -53.80 -15.20
C ILE A 26 -15.89 -55.26 -14.76
N ILE A 27 -14.88 -56.02 -14.33
CA ILE A 27 -15.10 -57.45 -13.97
C ILE A 27 -14.80 -57.63 -12.50
N ASP A 28 -15.56 -58.46 -11.78
CA ASP A 28 -15.46 -58.60 -10.32
C ASP A 28 -14.04 -58.82 -9.79
N SER A 29 -13.18 -59.45 -10.60
CA SER A 29 -11.78 -59.72 -10.25
C SER A 29 -10.87 -58.48 -10.25
N THR A 30 -11.30 -57.39 -10.91
CA THR A 30 -10.65 -56.08 -10.97
C THR A 30 -11.14 -55.21 -9.80
N GLU A 31 -12.46 -55.09 -9.60
CA GLU A 31 -13.05 -54.33 -8.48
C GLU A 31 -12.72 -54.93 -7.12
N GLY A 32 -12.72 -56.27 -7.04
CA GLY A 32 -12.36 -56.99 -5.83
C GLY A 32 -13.52 -57.09 -4.85
N MET A 33 -13.23 -56.97 -3.54
CA MET A 33 -14.25 -57.08 -2.47
C MET A 33 -14.14 -55.88 -1.50
N ALA A 34 -13.49 -54.80 -1.93
CA ALA A 34 -13.51 -53.55 -1.20
C ALA A 34 -14.92 -52.94 -1.29
N ASP A 35 -15.16 -51.93 -0.47
CA ASP A 35 -16.39 -51.15 -0.35
C ASP A 35 -15.84 -49.74 -0.14
N THR A 36 -15.56 -49.05 -1.25
CA THR A 36 -14.75 -47.82 -1.28
C THR A 36 -15.49 -46.66 -0.63
N ASP A 37 -16.78 -46.48 -0.92
CA ASP A 37 -17.62 -45.42 -0.36
C ASP A 37 -18.23 -45.75 1.01
N GLY A 38 -18.24 -47.04 1.40
CA GLY A 38 -18.74 -47.52 2.68
C GLY A 38 -20.27 -47.58 2.78
N ASP A 39 -21.01 -47.61 1.68
CA ASP A 39 -22.48 -47.69 1.69
C ASP A 39 -23.01 -49.09 2.03
N GLY A 40 -22.14 -50.10 1.94
CA GLY A 40 -22.39 -51.51 2.24
C GLY A 40 -22.56 -52.42 1.03
N ALA A 41 -22.49 -51.90 -0.19
CA ALA A 41 -22.24 -52.66 -1.41
C ALA A 41 -20.72 -52.78 -1.63
N PRO A 42 -20.16 -54.00 -1.80
CA PRO A 42 -18.80 -54.12 -2.29
C PRO A 42 -18.72 -53.62 -3.74
N ASN A 43 -17.59 -53.06 -4.15
CA ASN A 43 -17.37 -52.44 -5.46
C ASN A 43 -17.87 -53.30 -6.64
N PHE A 44 -17.63 -54.62 -6.64
CA PHE A 44 -18.14 -55.55 -7.69
C PHE A 44 -19.67 -55.75 -7.73
N GLN A 45 -20.42 -55.07 -6.86
CA GLN A 45 -21.88 -55.09 -6.79
C GLN A 45 -22.44 -53.65 -6.78
N ASP A 46 -21.61 -52.66 -7.09
CA ASP A 46 -21.92 -51.25 -7.03
C ASP A 46 -21.74 -50.62 -8.41
N LEU A 47 -22.66 -49.74 -8.81
CA LEU A 47 -22.61 -49.09 -10.12
C LEU A 47 -21.80 -47.78 -10.11
N ASP A 48 -21.40 -47.35 -8.92
CA ASP A 48 -20.77 -46.07 -8.57
C ASP A 48 -19.97 -46.28 -7.27
N SER A 49 -18.83 -46.97 -7.40
CA SER A 49 -18.07 -47.57 -6.30
C SER A 49 -17.49 -46.56 -5.32
N ASP A 50 -17.25 -45.32 -5.75
CA ASP A 50 -16.77 -44.22 -4.92
C ASP A 50 -17.87 -43.19 -4.59
N ASN A 51 -19.05 -43.32 -5.20
CA ASN A 51 -20.27 -42.55 -4.93
C ASN A 51 -20.09 -41.05 -5.15
N ASP A 52 -19.30 -40.71 -6.16
CA ASP A 52 -19.17 -39.36 -6.64
C ASP A 52 -20.44 -38.99 -7.48
N GLY A 53 -21.04 -39.96 -8.18
CA GLY A 53 -22.22 -39.75 -9.04
C GLY A 53 -21.94 -39.84 -10.53
N ILE A 54 -20.70 -40.14 -10.92
CA ILE A 54 -20.33 -40.78 -12.17
C ILE A 54 -20.39 -42.30 -11.95
N THR A 55 -20.62 -43.08 -13.02
CA THR A 55 -20.72 -44.54 -12.87
C THR A 55 -19.41 -45.17 -13.27
N ASP A 56 -19.01 -46.26 -12.62
CA ASP A 56 -17.80 -47.03 -12.90
C ASP A 56 -17.61 -47.35 -14.39
N GLN A 57 -18.71 -47.60 -15.11
CA GLN A 57 -18.72 -47.79 -16.57
C GLN A 57 -18.12 -46.62 -17.38
N VAL A 58 -18.31 -45.39 -16.91
CA VAL A 58 -17.92 -44.14 -17.55
C VAL A 58 -16.47 -43.79 -17.22
N GLU A 59 -16.08 -43.88 -15.95
CA GLU A 59 -14.71 -43.62 -15.48
C GLU A 59 -13.74 -44.71 -15.95
N GLY A 60 -14.15 -45.96 -15.79
CA GLY A 60 -13.39 -47.14 -16.14
C GLY A 60 -12.13 -47.34 -15.28
N THR A 61 -11.27 -48.25 -15.72
CA THR A 61 -10.08 -48.66 -14.97
C THR A 61 -8.84 -47.79 -15.29
N GLY A 62 -9.03 -46.51 -15.60
CA GLY A 62 -7.95 -45.55 -15.78
C GLY A 62 -7.12 -45.38 -14.51
N ASP A 63 -5.96 -44.74 -14.62
CA ASP A 63 -5.09 -44.31 -13.49
C ASP A 63 -4.08 -43.31 -14.10
N PRO A 64 -4.55 -42.14 -14.60
CA PRO A 64 -3.72 -41.18 -15.33
C PRO A 64 -2.55 -40.62 -14.50
N GLU A 65 -2.76 -40.44 -13.20
CA GLU A 65 -1.87 -39.88 -12.20
C GLU A 65 -0.93 -40.90 -11.53
N ASN A 66 -1.19 -42.21 -11.73
CA ASN A 66 -0.35 -43.33 -11.27
C ASN A 66 -0.22 -43.38 -9.74
N ASP A 67 -1.26 -42.97 -9.02
CA ASP A 67 -1.29 -43.01 -7.56
C ASP A 67 -1.65 -44.42 -7.03
N GLY A 68 -2.23 -45.25 -7.91
CA GLY A 68 -2.61 -46.64 -7.66
C GLY A 68 -4.09 -46.85 -7.34
N THR A 69 -4.91 -45.80 -7.39
CA THR A 69 -6.36 -45.78 -7.29
C THR A 69 -6.93 -45.61 -8.69
N PRO A 70 -7.60 -46.63 -9.24
CA PRO A 70 -8.23 -46.46 -10.55
C PRO A 70 -9.40 -45.48 -10.49
N ASN A 71 -9.68 -44.77 -11.58
CA ASN A 71 -10.72 -43.73 -11.67
C ASN A 71 -12.06 -44.13 -11.04
N TYR A 72 -12.62 -45.31 -11.37
CA TYR A 72 -13.89 -45.78 -10.76
C TYR A 72 -13.89 -45.93 -9.22
N LEU A 73 -12.75 -45.73 -8.56
CA LEU A 73 -12.58 -45.75 -7.11
C LEU A 73 -12.06 -44.40 -6.56
N ASP A 74 -12.00 -43.35 -7.37
CA ASP A 74 -11.38 -42.07 -7.04
C ASP A 74 -12.26 -40.87 -7.43
N GLN A 75 -12.72 -40.12 -6.42
CA GLN A 75 -13.66 -39.01 -6.58
C GLN A 75 -13.03 -37.75 -7.23
N ASP A 76 -11.73 -37.81 -7.50
CA ASP A 76 -10.87 -36.77 -8.10
C ASP A 76 -9.78 -37.49 -8.92
N SER A 77 -10.23 -38.03 -10.07
CA SER A 77 -9.54 -38.95 -10.96
C SER A 77 -8.19 -38.46 -11.49
N ASP A 78 -7.89 -37.16 -11.43
CA ASP A 78 -6.60 -36.58 -11.81
C ASP A 78 -5.88 -35.85 -10.68
N ASN A 79 -6.47 -35.83 -9.49
CA ASN A 79 -5.95 -35.27 -8.25
C ASN A 79 -5.58 -33.78 -8.35
N ASP A 80 -6.34 -33.01 -9.12
CA ASP A 80 -6.17 -31.55 -9.23
C ASP A 80 -6.90 -30.78 -8.10
N GLY A 81 -7.83 -31.45 -7.40
CA GLY A 81 -8.61 -30.91 -6.30
C GLY A 81 -10.02 -30.41 -6.66
N LEU A 82 -10.41 -30.49 -7.93
CA LEU A 82 -11.76 -30.34 -8.46
C LEU A 82 -12.35 -31.75 -8.64
N PRO A 83 -13.45 -32.12 -7.97
CA PRO A 83 -13.95 -33.48 -8.06
C PRO A 83 -14.59 -33.73 -9.42
N ASP A 84 -14.51 -34.96 -9.91
CA ASP A 84 -15.06 -35.46 -11.18
C ASP A 84 -16.51 -35.00 -11.41
N THR A 85 -17.31 -35.00 -10.34
CA THR A 85 -18.69 -34.48 -10.35
C THR A 85 -18.83 -33.01 -10.75
N SER A 86 -17.93 -32.17 -10.25
CA SER A 86 -17.87 -30.75 -10.56
C SER A 86 -17.30 -30.57 -11.95
N GLU A 87 -16.33 -31.37 -12.34
CA GLU A 87 -15.80 -31.37 -13.69
C GLU A 87 -16.86 -31.71 -14.73
N ALA A 88 -17.71 -32.70 -14.44
CA ALA A 88 -18.87 -33.02 -15.27
C ALA A 88 -19.91 -31.86 -15.33
N GLU A 89 -20.04 -31.06 -14.26
CA GLU A 89 -20.89 -29.87 -14.24
C GLU A 89 -20.32 -28.73 -15.08
N TYR A 90 -19.01 -28.48 -14.98
CA TYR A 90 -18.29 -27.44 -15.73
C TYR A 90 -17.93 -27.86 -17.16
N GLY A 91 -18.00 -29.17 -17.46
CA GLY A 91 -17.68 -29.75 -18.75
C GLY A 91 -16.18 -29.96 -18.99
N THR A 92 -15.37 -29.93 -17.94
CA THR A 92 -13.94 -30.28 -17.96
C THR A 92 -13.76 -31.81 -18.05
N ASP A 93 -12.53 -32.26 -18.28
CA ASP A 93 -12.16 -33.67 -18.46
C ASP A 93 -11.64 -34.25 -17.14
N PRO A 94 -12.37 -35.17 -16.46
CA PRO A 94 -11.98 -35.72 -15.16
C PRO A 94 -10.65 -36.44 -15.08
N THR A 95 -9.97 -36.60 -16.21
CA THR A 95 -8.69 -37.31 -16.29
C THR A 95 -7.54 -36.39 -16.67
N ASN A 96 -7.77 -35.08 -16.68
CA ASN A 96 -6.84 -34.09 -17.15
C ASN A 96 -6.96 -32.75 -16.38
N PRO A 97 -5.96 -32.40 -15.54
CA PRO A 97 -6.05 -31.31 -14.55
C PRO A 97 -6.00 -29.89 -15.14
N ASP A 98 -5.98 -29.80 -16.47
CA ASP A 98 -5.88 -28.58 -17.30
C ASP A 98 -6.51 -28.97 -18.64
N THR A 99 -7.84 -28.85 -18.70
CA THR A 99 -8.66 -29.41 -19.79
C THR A 99 -8.29 -28.81 -21.15
N ASP A 100 -7.99 -27.52 -21.20
CA ASP A 100 -7.70 -26.81 -22.45
C ASP A 100 -6.21 -26.68 -22.80
N GLY A 101 -5.34 -26.98 -21.83
CA GLY A 101 -3.89 -27.07 -21.99
C GLY A 101 -3.19 -25.72 -22.05
N ASP A 102 -3.75 -24.66 -21.47
CA ASP A 102 -3.16 -23.31 -21.47
C ASP A 102 -2.12 -23.10 -20.34
N GLY A 103 -2.13 -24.00 -19.35
CA GLY A 103 -1.20 -24.05 -18.23
C GLY A 103 -1.76 -23.53 -16.90
N ASP A 104 -2.98 -23.01 -16.88
CA ASP A 104 -3.78 -22.85 -15.67
C ASP A 104 -4.63 -24.12 -15.45
N GLY A 105 -4.82 -24.53 -14.19
CA GLY A 105 -5.53 -25.78 -13.88
C GLY A 105 -7.03 -25.57 -13.66
N ASP A 106 -7.83 -26.59 -13.94
CA ASP A 106 -9.29 -26.52 -13.94
C ASP A 106 -9.83 -26.06 -12.58
N LEU A 107 -9.28 -26.56 -11.48
CA LEU A 107 -9.61 -26.08 -10.12
C LEU A 107 -9.46 -24.55 -9.97
N VAL A 108 -8.36 -23.98 -10.48
CA VAL A 108 -8.07 -22.55 -10.32
C VAL A 108 -9.04 -21.71 -11.15
N GLU A 109 -9.28 -22.11 -12.39
CA GLU A 109 -10.16 -21.41 -13.30
C GLU A 109 -11.61 -21.46 -12.83
N VAL A 110 -12.10 -22.63 -12.41
CA VAL A 110 -13.43 -22.77 -11.81
C VAL A 110 -13.59 -21.88 -10.57
N VAL A 111 -12.61 -21.88 -9.66
CA VAL A 111 -12.68 -21.04 -8.45
C VAL A 111 -12.73 -19.54 -8.81
N LEU A 112 -11.97 -19.10 -9.81
CA LEU A 112 -11.97 -17.71 -10.26
C LEU A 112 -13.23 -17.35 -11.06
N HIS A 113 -13.75 -18.26 -11.86
CA HIS A 113 -15.03 -18.13 -12.55
C HIS A 113 -16.18 -17.92 -11.54
N GLU A 114 -16.26 -18.75 -10.50
CA GLU A 114 -17.25 -18.60 -9.44
C GLU A 114 -17.12 -17.25 -8.71
N GLN A 115 -15.89 -16.75 -8.51
CA GLN A 115 -15.68 -15.42 -7.95
C GLN A 115 -16.20 -14.31 -8.87
N CYS A 116 -15.98 -14.42 -10.18
CA CYS A 116 -16.52 -13.49 -11.16
C CYS A 116 -18.05 -13.49 -11.16
N GLU A 117 -18.69 -14.65 -11.08
CA GLU A 117 -20.16 -14.74 -11.02
C GLU A 117 -20.73 -14.03 -9.78
N GLN A 118 -20.07 -14.20 -8.64
CA GLN A 118 -20.49 -13.60 -7.37
C GLN A 118 -20.19 -12.09 -7.33
N ASN A 119 -19.09 -11.64 -7.92
CA ASN A 119 -18.67 -10.25 -7.94
C ASN A 119 -17.89 -9.88 -9.22
N PRO A 120 -18.60 -9.52 -10.31
CA PRO A 120 -17.97 -9.20 -11.59
C PRO A 120 -17.01 -8.00 -11.55
N ASP A 121 -17.15 -7.11 -10.56
CA ASP A 121 -16.29 -5.93 -10.41
C ASP A 121 -14.97 -6.25 -9.69
N ALA A 122 -14.82 -7.45 -9.11
CA ALA A 122 -13.63 -7.84 -8.34
C ALA A 122 -12.71 -8.84 -9.06
N CYS A 123 -13.09 -9.34 -10.23
CA CYS A 123 -12.23 -10.27 -10.98
C CYS A 123 -11.47 -9.58 -12.12
N ASN A 124 -10.32 -10.13 -12.49
CA ASN A 124 -9.41 -9.57 -13.49
C ASN A 124 -9.59 -10.21 -14.89
N GLY A 125 -10.83 -10.56 -15.22
CA GLY A 125 -11.15 -11.47 -16.30
C GLY A 125 -11.93 -12.65 -15.74
N ASP A 126 -12.72 -13.28 -16.59
CA ASP A 126 -13.51 -14.47 -16.27
C ASP A 126 -12.83 -15.64 -16.98
N PRO A 127 -11.97 -16.41 -16.29
CA PRO A 127 -11.27 -17.52 -16.93
C PRO A 127 -12.26 -18.62 -17.32
N ASP A 128 -11.95 -19.36 -18.39
CA ASP A 128 -12.81 -20.41 -18.94
C ASP A 128 -11.96 -21.67 -19.17
N PRO A 129 -12.13 -22.74 -18.36
CA PRO A 129 -11.30 -23.95 -18.43
C PRO A 129 -11.48 -24.77 -19.73
N LEU A 130 -12.32 -24.28 -20.65
CA LEU A 130 -12.57 -24.87 -21.96
C LEU A 130 -12.10 -23.99 -23.12
N ASP A 131 -11.52 -22.81 -22.86
CA ASP A 131 -11.04 -21.86 -23.86
C ASP A 131 -9.61 -21.38 -23.58
N PRO A 132 -8.59 -21.94 -24.27
CA PRO A 132 -7.17 -21.68 -23.96
C PRO A 132 -6.69 -20.27 -24.36
N ASP A 133 -7.60 -19.44 -24.89
CA ASP A 133 -7.37 -18.01 -25.13
C ASP A 133 -7.84 -17.13 -23.93
N VAL A 134 -8.44 -17.73 -22.89
CA VAL A 134 -9.10 -17.07 -21.74
C VAL A 134 -8.67 -17.69 -20.39
N GLY A 135 -7.36 -17.81 -20.13
CA GLY A 135 -6.84 -18.27 -18.84
C GLY A 135 -6.80 -17.22 -17.72
N VAL A 136 -6.06 -17.55 -16.66
CA VAL A 136 -5.93 -16.75 -15.44
C VAL A 136 -5.15 -15.46 -15.71
N SER A 137 -5.64 -14.35 -15.14
CA SER A 137 -4.97 -13.07 -15.33
C SER A 137 -3.57 -13.08 -14.69
N PRO A 138 -2.54 -12.51 -15.33
CA PRO A 138 -1.23 -12.34 -14.70
C PRO A 138 -1.24 -11.48 -13.43
N ASP A 139 -2.32 -10.70 -13.22
CA ASP A 139 -2.55 -9.92 -12.01
C ASP A 139 -3.16 -10.75 -10.86
N ASP A 140 -3.68 -11.95 -11.14
CA ASP A 140 -4.21 -12.89 -10.15
C ASP A 140 -3.08 -13.76 -9.59
N PHE A 141 -2.77 -13.55 -8.31
CA PHE A 141 -1.69 -14.27 -7.64
C PHE A 141 -2.25 -15.42 -6.80
N VAL A 142 -2.36 -16.60 -7.39
CA VAL A 142 -3.01 -17.77 -6.77
C VAL A 142 -1.98 -18.75 -6.19
N PHE A 143 -2.25 -19.36 -5.05
CA PHE A 143 -1.58 -20.58 -4.57
C PHE A 143 -2.62 -21.67 -4.33
N VAL A 144 -2.37 -22.86 -4.86
CA VAL A 144 -3.11 -24.08 -4.51
C VAL A 144 -2.28 -24.81 -3.47
N LEU A 145 -2.75 -24.90 -2.23
CA LEU A 145 -1.97 -25.41 -1.09
C LEU A 145 -2.68 -26.61 -0.42
N PRO A 146 -2.53 -27.83 -0.97
CA PRO A 146 -2.94 -29.06 -0.29
C PRO A 146 -2.27 -29.20 1.09
N TYR A 147 -2.92 -29.90 2.00
CA TYR A 147 -2.42 -30.05 3.36
C TYR A 147 -1.16 -30.92 3.41
N GLN A 148 -0.10 -30.41 4.02
CA GLN A 148 1.23 -31.04 4.15
C GLN A 148 2.05 -31.17 2.86
N ASP A 149 1.61 -30.52 1.79
CA ASP A 149 2.36 -30.48 0.55
C ASP A 149 3.62 -29.61 0.64
N PRO A 150 4.61 -29.82 -0.25
CA PRO A 150 5.80 -29.01 -0.29
C PRO A 150 5.50 -27.52 -0.49
N GLU A 151 6.31 -26.67 0.15
CA GLU A 151 6.24 -25.21 0.00
C GLU A 151 6.34 -24.78 -1.47
N GLN A 152 5.42 -23.91 -1.88
CA GLN A 152 5.41 -23.29 -3.19
C GLN A 152 6.05 -21.90 -3.15
N ASN A 153 6.68 -21.51 -4.25
CA ASN A 153 7.37 -20.23 -4.37
C ASN A 153 6.95 -19.56 -5.68
N LYS A 154 6.43 -18.34 -5.61
CA LYS A 154 6.04 -17.54 -6.78
C LYS A 154 6.68 -16.16 -6.72
N ASP A 155 7.17 -15.68 -7.85
CA ASP A 155 7.71 -14.32 -7.98
C ASP A 155 6.59 -13.32 -8.25
N LEU A 156 6.69 -12.14 -7.64
CA LEU A 156 5.74 -11.05 -7.82
C LEU A 156 6.48 -9.73 -8.01
N ASP A 157 6.08 -9.02 -9.07
CA ASP A 157 6.66 -7.74 -9.47
C ASP A 157 5.72 -6.59 -9.08
N PHE A 158 6.26 -5.60 -8.38
CA PHE A 158 5.51 -4.44 -7.90
C PHE A 158 6.11 -3.13 -8.42
N GLU A 159 5.26 -2.19 -8.82
CA GLU A 159 5.72 -0.85 -9.20
C GLU A 159 5.88 0.03 -7.94
N THR A 160 7.05 0.59 -7.70
CA THR A 160 7.31 1.42 -6.50
C THR A 160 6.83 2.87 -6.65
N LYS A 161 5.87 3.13 -7.55
CA LYS A 161 5.37 4.48 -7.82
C LYS A 161 4.51 4.96 -6.65
N VAL A 162 4.71 6.21 -6.23
CA VAL A 162 3.83 6.82 -5.22
C VAL A 162 2.45 7.08 -5.83
N ARG A 163 1.45 6.29 -5.41
CA ARG A 163 0.06 6.41 -5.87
C ARG A 163 -0.84 7.17 -4.89
N LYS A 164 -0.44 7.22 -3.62
CA LYS A 164 -1.18 7.85 -2.54
C LYS A 164 -0.30 8.81 -1.74
N ALA A 165 -0.74 10.06 -1.61
CA ALA A 165 0.01 11.07 -0.86
C ALA A 165 -0.90 12.12 -0.22
N ASP A 166 -0.44 12.68 0.88
CA ASP A 166 -1.15 13.70 1.63
C ASP A 166 -0.28 14.95 1.77
N ILE A 167 -0.77 16.08 1.27
CA ILE A 167 -0.04 17.34 1.25
C ILE A 167 -0.69 18.31 2.22
N HIS A 168 -0.02 18.59 3.33
CA HIS A 168 -0.47 19.55 4.32
C HIS A 168 0.30 20.87 4.20
N PHE A 169 -0.41 21.98 4.02
CA PHE A 169 0.19 23.31 4.02
C PHE A 169 0.18 23.89 5.42
N SER A 170 1.35 24.13 5.98
CA SER A 170 1.54 24.83 7.26
C SER A 170 2.02 26.23 6.96
N VAL A 171 1.14 27.22 7.15
CA VAL A 171 1.33 28.56 6.58
C VAL A 171 1.54 29.59 7.67
N ASP A 172 2.65 30.30 7.59
CA ASP A 172 2.92 31.52 8.33
C ASP A 172 1.92 32.60 7.94
N VAL A 173 1.23 33.14 8.94
CA VAL A 173 0.23 34.19 8.74
C VAL A 173 0.60 35.52 9.37
N THR A 174 1.85 35.76 9.74
CA THR A 174 2.23 37.06 10.30
C THR A 174 2.20 38.16 9.25
N PHE A 175 2.19 39.43 9.68
CA PHE A 175 1.93 40.56 8.79
C PHE A 175 2.90 40.65 7.60
N SER A 176 4.10 40.11 7.72
CA SER A 176 5.08 40.05 6.63
C SER A 176 4.60 39.19 5.46
N MET A 177 3.80 38.16 5.72
CA MET A 177 3.28 37.19 4.72
C MET A 177 2.09 37.69 3.90
N SER A 178 1.74 38.98 3.98
CA SER A 178 0.49 39.52 3.40
C SER A 178 0.33 39.30 1.90
N GLU A 179 1.41 39.39 1.11
CA GLU A 179 1.34 39.25 -0.33
C GLU A 179 1.43 37.76 -0.74
N GLU A 180 2.23 36.98 -0.03
CA GLU A 180 2.39 35.53 -0.13
C GLU A 180 1.05 34.82 0.06
N ILE A 181 0.30 35.15 1.11
CA ILE A 181 -1.01 34.56 1.39
C ILE A 181 -2.00 34.87 0.26
N GLN A 182 -1.97 36.07 -0.31
CA GLN A 182 -2.84 36.41 -1.45
C GLN A 182 -2.49 35.59 -2.69
N ASN A 183 -1.19 35.42 -2.97
CA ASN A 183 -0.74 34.59 -4.08
C ASN A 183 -1.09 33.11 -3.86
N MET A 184 -0.97 32.60 -2.63
CA MET A 184 -1.40 31.25 -2.28
C MET A 184 -2.90 31.06 -2.51
N LYS A 185 -3.75 31.99 -2.02
CA LYS A 185 -5.21 31.96 -2.24
C LYS A 185 -5.59 31.95 -3.71
N ASN A 186 -4.89 32.74 -4.53
CA ASN A 186 -5.14 32.82 -5.97
C ASN A 186 -4.68 31.57 -6.73
N GLY A 187 -3.61 30.92 -6.24
CA GLY A 187 -2.90 29.88 -6.97
C GLY A 187 -3.21 28.44 -6.54
N ILE A 188 -3.70 28.22 -5.33
CA ILE A 188 -3.79 26.86 -4.75
C ILE A 188 -4.70 25.92 -5.53
N SER A 189 -5.78 26.42 -6.12
CA SER A 189 -6.67 25.57 -6.93
C SER A 189 -5.93 24.96 -8.12
N GLY A 190 -5.00 25.70 -8.73
CA GLY A 190 -4.14 25.18 -9.80
C GLY A 190 -3.12 24.16 -9.30
N VAL A 191 -2.67 24.27 -8.06
CA VAL A 191 -1.78 23.28 -7.42
C VAL A 191 -2.53 21.98 -7.18
N ILE A 192 -3.68 22.05 -6.50
CA ILE A 192 -4.51 20.88 -6.18
C ILE A 192 -4.83 20.10 -7.46
N ASN A 193 -5.34 20.79 -8.50
CA ASN A 193 -5.70 20.14 -9.76
C ASN A 193 -4.53 19.46 -10.47
N GLN A 194 -3.31 20.02 -10.38
CA GLN A 194 -2.13 19.46 -11.05
C GLN A 194 -1.49 18.31 -10.27
N VAL A 195 -1.56 18.36 -8.94
CA VAL A 195 -1.08 17.29 -8.07
C VAL A 195 -2.06 16.12 -8.08
N SER A 196 -3.38 16.38 -8.12
CA SER A 196 -4.41 15.35 -8.17
C SER A 196 -4.77 14.86 -9.58
N ASP A 197 -3.93 15.13 -10.57
CA ASP A 197 -4.15 14.64 -11.93
C ASP A 197 -3.94 13.11 -11.95
N PRO A 198 -4.92 12.31 -12.40
CA PRO A 198 -4.83 10.85 -12.32
C PRO A 198 -3.78 10.25 -13.27
N ILE A 199 -3.30 11.00 -14.26
CA ILE A 199 -2.34 10.52 -15.27
C ILE A 199 -0.93 11.03 -14.94
N ASN A 200 -0.81 12.32 -14.67
CA ASN A 200 0.46 13.06 -14.55
C ASN A 200 0.76 13.53 -13.11
N GLY A 201 -0.13 13.24 -12.17
CA GLY A 201 -0.01 13.55 -10.76
C GLY A 201 -0.05 12.29 -9.89
N ILE A 202 -0.60 12.44 -8.69
CA ILE A 202 -0.76 11.39 -7.68
C ILE A 202 -2.27 11.05 -7.66
N PRO A 203 -2.66 9.86 -8.16
CA PRO A 203 -4.06 9.49 -8.34
C PRO A 203 -4.89 9.60 -7.06
N ASP A 204 -4.33 9.19 -5.93
CA ASP A 204 -4.99 9.29 -4.62
C ASP A 204 -4.32 10.35 -3.74
N SER A 205 -4.52 11.63 -4.07
CA SER A 205 -3.99 12.75 -3.28
C SER A 205 -5.03 13.44 -2.41
N ALA A 206 -4.62 13.85 -1.21
CA ALA A 206 -5.42 14.65 -0.30
C ALA A 206 -4.65 15.88 0.21
N PHE A 207 -5.39 16.89 0.65
CA PHE A 207 -4.82 18.19 1.01
C PHE A 207 -5.37 18.69 2.35
N GLY A 208 -4.49 19.29 3.14
CA GLY A 208 -4.81 19.91 4.44
C GLY A 208 -4.18 21.28 4.57
N VAL A 209 -4.69 22.08 5.49
CA VAL A 209 -4.23 23.46 5.73
C VAL A 209 -4.24 23.76 7.22
N SER A 210 -3.11 24.21 7.75
CA SER A 210 -2.99 24.89 9.03
C SER A 210 -2.36 26.25 8.87
N ARG A 211 -2.49 27.07 9.90
CA ARG A 211 -1.76 28.32 10.02
C ARG A 211 -0.97 28.38 11.32
N PHE A 212 0.00 29.26 11.35
CA PHE A 212 0.69 29.65 12.57
C PHE A 212 1.14 31.11 12.48
N GLY A 213 1.16 31.80 13.62
CA GLY A 213 1.87 33.05 13.81
C GLY A 213 2.87 32.85 14.94
N ASP A 214 2.59 33.47 16.09
CA ASP A 214 3.32 33.25 17.32
C ASP A 214 2.38 32.93 18.50
N PHE A 215 2.96 32.62 19.65
CA PHE A 215 2.27 32.57 20.91
C PHE A 215 1.71 33.95 21.31
N PRO A 216 0.50 34.01 21.88
CA PRO A 216 -0.16 35.26 22.27
C PRO A 216 0.43 35.84 23.58
N ILE A 217 1.75 36.02 23.63
CA ILE A 217 2.52 36.44 24.81
C ILE A 217 3.58 37.46 24.38
N SER A 218 3.55 38.65 24.97
CA SER A 218 4.62 39.64 24.76
C SER A 218 5.99 39.11 25.28
N PRO A 219 7.08 39.28 24.53
CA PRO A 219 7.19 40.08 23.31
C PRO A 219 6.88 39.35 21.99
N TYR A 220 6.65 38.04 22.01
CA TYR A 220 6.51 37.22 20.79
C TYR A 220 5.21 37.45 20.06
N GLY A 221 4.12 37.73 20.76
CA GLY A 221 2.85 37.97 20.11
C GLY A 221 1.91 38.80 20.96
N GLU A 222 0.73 39.03 20.41
CA GLU A 222 -0.37 39.70 21.08
C GLU A 222 -1.62 38.82 21.14
N GLY A 223 -2.62 39.28 21.89
CA GLY A 223 -3.87 38.53 22.03
C GLY A 223 -4.56 38.36 20.69
N GLY A 224 -4.71 37.11 20.22
CA GLY A 224 -5.28 36.76 18.92
C GLY A 224 -4.28 36.07 17.98
N ASP A 225 -3.00 36.05 18.32
CA ASP A 225 -2.00 35.20 17.65
C ASP A 225 -2.17 33.74 18.10
N ASP A 226 -2.06 32.82 17.14
CA ASP A 226 -2.17 31.38 17.39
C ASP A 226 -0.85 30.70 16.98
N PRO A 227 -0.17 29.97 17.88
CA PRO A 227 1.05 29.24 17.52
C PRO A 227 0.78 28.03 16.61
N TYR A 228 -0.48 27.60 16.51
CA TYR A 228 -0.97 26.62 15.56
C TYR A 228 -2.50 26.64 15.53
N ASP A 229 -3.09 26.62 14.34
CA ASP A 229 -4.53 26.42 14.15
C ASP A 229 -4.77 25.55 12.90
N LEU A 230 -5.51 24.44 13.06
CA LEU A 230 -5.88 23.55 11.96
C LEU A 230 -7.14 24.10 11.28
N LEU A 231 -6.98 24.64 10.08
CA LEU A 231 -8.09 25.25 9.32
C LEU A 231 -8.88 24.22 8.51
N GLN A 232 -8.19 23.19 8.02
CA GLN A 232 -8.76 22.09 7.28
C GLN A 232 -7.89 20.85 7.47
N ARG A 233 -8.46 19.80 8.06
CA ARG A 233 -7.81 18.48 8.11
C ARG A 233 -7.60 17.95 6.69
N ILE A 234 -6.61 17.08 6.51
CA ILE A 234 -6.37 16.38 5.24
C ILE A 234 -7.68 15.78 4.72
N THR A 235 -8.02 16.11 3.48
CA THR A 235 -9.25 15.69 2.81
C THR A 235 -8.99 15.39 1.34
N THR A 236 -9.60 14.33 0.82
CA THR A 236 -9.64 14.00 -0.62
C THR A 236 -10.57 14.91 -1.42
N VAL A 237 -11.26 15.85 -0.78
CA VAL A 237 -12.23 16.76 -1.42
C VAL A 237 -11.57 18.12 -1.71
N PRO A 238 -11.25 18.46 -2.98
CA PRO A 238 -10.57 19.71 -3.32
C PRO A 238 -11.24 20.99 -2.83
N ALA A 239 -12.58 21.00 -2.81
CA ALA A 239 -13.35 22.16 -2.38
C ALA A 239 -13.21 22.45 -0.87
N GLU A 240 -13.04 21.41 -0.04
CA GLU A 240 -12.82 21.55 1.40
C GLU A 240 -11.41 22.09 1.66
N ALA A 241 -10.39 21.55 0.99
CA ALA A 241 -9.02 22.07 1.02
C ALA A 241 -8.94 23.57 0.63
N LEU A 242 -9.63 23.95 -0.46
CA LEU A 242 -9.71 25.35 -0.89
C LEU A 242 -10.43 26.24 0.13
N ALA A 243 -11.47 25.74 0.80
CA ALA A 243 -12.12 26.46 1.88
C ALA A 243 -11.16 26.70 3.06
N GLY A 244 -10.30 25.73 3.39
CA GLY A 244 -9.19 25.88 4.35
C GLY A 244 -8.25 27.04 4.00
N VAL A 245 -7.72 27.08 2.78
CA VAL A 245 -6.82 28.17 2.34
C VAL A 245 -7.49 29.54 2.40
N ASN A 246 -8.79 29.61 2.08
CA ASN A 246 -9.53 30.87 2.14
C ASN A 246 -9.68 31.43 3.57
N GLN A 247 -9.50 30.60 4.61
CA GLN A 247 -9.53 31.00 6.02
C GLN A 247 -8.20 31.58 6.54
N LEU A 248 -7.12 31.58 5.75
CA LEU A 248 -5.86 32.23 6.15
C LEU A 248 -6.09 33.73 6.36
N ILE A 249 -5.76 34.24 7.55
CA ILE A 249 -5.91 35.64 7.95
C ILE A 249 -4.63 36.11 8.63
N LEU A 250 -4.27 37.39 8.44
CA LEU A 250 -3.02 37.94 8.98
C LEU A 250 -3.07 38.11 10.50
N GLN A 251 -1.93 37.86 11.14
CA GLN A 251 -1.61 37.99 12.56
C GLN A 251 -0.39 38.87 12.77
N SER A 252 -0.13 39.29 14.02
CA SER A 252 0.85 40.36 14.30
C SER A 252 2.26 39.85 14.57
N GLY A 253 2.43 38.65 15.14
CA GLY A 253 3.72 37.96 15.26
C GLY A 253 4.76 38.60 16.19
N GLY A 254 4.48 39.78 16.79
CA GLY A 254 5.17 40.45 17.91
C GLY A 254 6.69 40.74 17.80
N ASP A 255 7.50 39.78 17.36
CA ASP A 255 8.89 39.91 16.96
C ASP A 255 9.15 39.44 15.52
N THR A 256 10.14 38.60 15.24
CA THR A 256 10.52 38.24 13.85
C THR A 256 10.68 36.76 13.67
N PRO A 257 11.24 35.99 14.62
CA PRO A 257 11.08 34.56 14.56
C PRO A 257 9.62 34.17 14.85
N GLU A 258 9.20 33.00 14.37
CA GLU A 258 7.79 32.56 14.45
C GLU A 258 7.68 31.14 15.02
N SER A 259 6.46 30.62 15.15
CA SER A 259 6.18 29.34 15.82
C SER A 259 6.31 28.07 14.98
N ASN A 260 7.03 28.09 13.84
CA ASN A 260 7.11 26.97 12.88
C ASN A 260 7.36 25.59 13.51
N TYR A 261 8.34 25.46 14.43
CA TYR A 261 8.63 24.15 15.04
C TYR A 261 7.47 23.64 15.91
N GLU A 262 6.75 24.52 16.60
CA GLU A 262 5.55 24.12 17.34
C GLU A 262 4.44 23.75 16.36
N ALA A 263 4.21 24.56 15.32
CA ALA A 263 3.22 24.29 14.30
C ALA A 263 3.44 22.95 13.60
N LEU A 264 4.68 22.67 13.18
CA LEU A 264 5.10 21.39 12.60
C LEU A 264 4.87 20.24 13.58
N PHE A 265 5.28 20.39 14.84
CA PHE A 265 5.07 19.36 15.86
C PHE A 265 3.58 19.06 16.04
N GLN A 266 2.72 20.08 16.05
CA GLN A 266 1.27 19.91 16.21
C GLN A 266 0.63 19.28 14.96
N ALA A 267 0.99 19.72 13.76
CA ALA A 267 0.53 19.10 12.51
C ALA A 267 0.94 17.62 12.45
N ALA A 268 2.17 17.30 12.86
CA ALA A 268 2.67 15.94 12.85
C ALA A 268 2.10 15.07 13.98
N SER A 269 1.81 15.61 15.17
CA SER A 269 1.47 14.80 16.36
C SER A 269 0.01 14.90 16.82
N GLY A 270 -0.60 16.07 16.73
CA GLY A 270 -1.92 16.35 17.30
C GLY A 270 -1.99 16.37 18.82
N ILE A 271 -0.85 16.31 19.54
CA ILE A 271 -0.81 16.16 21.00
C ILE A 271 -1.41 17.37 21.74
N GLY A 272 -1.38 18.55 21.12
CA GLY A 272 -1.75 19.81 21.74
C GLY A 272 -0.64 20.37 22.64
N LEU A 273 -0.89 21.57 23.17
CA LEU A 273 -0.02 22.26 24.11
C LEU A 273 -0.90 23.00 25.14
N PRO A 274 -0.94 22.56 26.40
CA PRO A 274 -1.88 23.09 27.39
C PRO A 274 -1.87 24.62 27.47
N SER A 275 -3.07 25.21 27.43
CA SER A 275 -3.34 26.67 27.45
C SER A 275 -3.15 27.41 26.13
N TYR A 276 -2.59 26.78 25.10
CA TYR A 276 -2.34 27.42 23.80
C TYR A 276 -2.99 26.66 22.65
N ILE A 277 -2.86 25.34 22.62
CA ILE A 277 -3.27 24.50 21.51
C ILE A 277 -4.07 23.34 22.07
N LEU A 278 -5.31 23.17 21.62
CA LEU A 278 -6.13 22.02 22.00
C LEU A 278 -5.58 20.76 21.32
N PRO A 279 -5.53 19.62 22.03
CA PRO A 279 -5.23 18.34 21.38
C PRO A 279 -6.19 18.08 20.23
N PHE A 280 -5.67 17.57 19.12
CA PHE A 280 -6.48 17.16 17.98
C PHE A 280 -7.28 15.92 18.35
N ASP A 281 -8.60 15.99 18.18
CA ASP A 281 -9.49 14.82 18.24
C ASP A 281 -9.76 14.35 16.81
N PRO A 282 -9.15 13.22 16.37
CA PRO A 282 -9.26 12.78 14.99
C PRO A 282 -10.67 12.35 14.62
N MET A 283 -11.56 12.09 15.59
CA MET A 283 -12.93 11.64 15.36
C MET A 283 -13.92 12.80 15.11
N VAL A 284 -13.58 14.02 15.53
CA VAL A 284 -14.45 15.19 15.31
C VAL A 284 -14.46 15.54 13.82
N GLY A 285 -15.66 15.49 13.21
CA GLY A 285 -15.81 15.73 11.78
C GLY A 285 -15.13 14.68 10.89
N TYR A 286 -14.82 13.50 11.43
CA TYR A 286 -14.21 12.40 10.67
C TYR A 286 -15.18 11.81 9.65
N ASP A 287 -14.64 11.54 8.46
CA ASP A 287 -15.32 10.83 7.39
C ASP A 287 -14.27 9.86 6.81
N PRO A 288 -14.42 8.54 7.00
CA PRO A 288 -13.43 7.56 6.57
C PRO A 288 -13.24 7.52 5.05
N ALA A 289 -14.18 8.06 4.27
CA ALA A 289 -14.03 8.17 2.81
C ALA A 289 -13.14 9.36 2.39
N LYS A 290 -12.86 10.29 3.30
CA LYS A 290 -12.19 11.56 2.98
C LYS A 290 -10.92 11.80 3.77
N HIS A 291 -10.91 11.39 5.03
CA HIS A 291 -9.97 11.87 6.04
C HIS A 291 -9.10 10.73 6.56
N GLY A 292 -7.92 11.08 7.05
CA GLY A 292 -7.08 10.18 7.82
C GLY A 292 -7.14 10.46 9.32
N LEU A 293 -6.45 9.61 10.09
CA LEU A 293 -6.44 9.63 11.56
C LEU A 293 -5.05 9.89 12.16
N ILE A 294 -4.01 9.99 11.33
CA ILE A 294 -2.61 10.04 11.78
C ILE A 294 -2.17 11.48 11.98
N GLY A 295 -1.56 11.77 13.13
CA GLY A 295 -1.05 13.11 13.48
C GLY A 295 -2.15 14.16 13.68
N GLY A 296 -1.75 15.42 13.81
CA GLY A 296 -2.66 16.55 14.03
C GLY A 296 -3.25 17.16 12.75
N ALA A 297 -2.69 16.84 11.60
CA ALA A 297 -3.25 17.19 10.29
C ALA A 297 -4.28 16.14 9.80
N GLY A 298 -4.24 14.92 10.35
CA GLY A 298 -5.13 13.81 9.98
C GLY A 298 -4.70 13.08 8.70
N PHE A 299 -3.41 12.75 8.57
CA PHE A 299 -2.86 11.96 7.46
C PHE A 299 -3.52 10.57 7.37
N ARG A 300 -3.68 10.08 6.15
CA ARG A 300 -4.30 8.80 5.79
C ARG A 300 -3.28 7.68 5.87
N ALA A 301 -3.71 6.52 6.35
CA ALA A 301 -2.87 5.32 6.36
C ALA A 301 -2.44 4.95 4.94
N GLY A 302 -1.17 4.54 4.79
CA GLY A 302 -0.57 4.17 3.51
C GLY A 302 -0.25 5.34 2.57
N ALA A 303 -0.54 6.59 2.93
CA ALA A 303 -0.20 7.76 2.11
C ALA A 303 1.21 8.26 2.44
N LEU A 304 1.96 8.74 1.43
CA LEU A 304 3.19 9.51 1.66
C LEU A 304 2.83 10.86 2.28
N PRO A 305 3.12 11.11 3.56
CA PRO A 305 2.69 12.34 4.20
C PRO A 305 3.73 13.44 3.98
N MET A 306 3.27 14.61 3.59
CA MET A 306 4.10 15.78 3.29
C MET A 306 3.61 16.99 4.06
N ILE A 307 4.51 17.73 4.67
CA ILE A 307 4.23 19.06 5.23
C ILE A 307 5.03 20.09 4.44
N ILE A 308 4.36 21.10 3.92
CA ILE A 308 4.98 22.25 3.28
C ILE A 308 4.89 23.42 4.25
N GLU A 309 6.03 23.75 4.86
CA GLU A 309 6.19 24.94 5.71
C GLU A 309 6.40 26.17 4.83
N VAL A 310 5.49 27.15 4.94
CA VAL A 310 5.52 28.38 4.14
C VAL A 310 5.76 29.56 5.06
N THR A 311 6.91 30.23 4.95
CA THR A 311 7.30 31.32 5.86
C THR A 311 8.36 32.22 5.25
N ASP A 312 8.37 33.49 5.67
CA ASP A 312 9.44 34.44 5.36
C ASP A 312 10.40 34.67 6.55
N ALA A 313 10.18 33.93 7.65
CA ALA A 313 10.80 34.15 8.94
C ALA A 313 11.50 32.90 9.49
N ARG A 314 12.40 33.11 10.47
CA ARG A 314 13.12 32.02 11.13
C ARG A 314 12.23 31.41 12.23
N ALA A 315 12.26 30.10 12.43
CA ALA A 315 11.59 29.50 13.59
C ALA A 315 12.22 29.90 14.94
N HIS A 316 11.40 30.21 15.93
CA HIS A 316 11.77 30.19 17.35
C HIS A 316 12.20 28.78 17.79
N THR A 317 13.07 28.69 18.80
CA THR A 317 13.54 27.43 19.38
C THR A 317 13.13 27.27 20.85
N ASN A 318 13.24 26.04 21.36
CA ASN A 318 13.10 25.72 22.78
C ASN A 318 14.45 25.64 23.53
N GLN A 319 15.56 26.03 22.88
CA GLN A 319 16.90 25.94 23.46
C GLN A 319 17.32 27.24 24.15
N ASN A 320 17.93 27.10 25.33
CA ASN A 320 18.31 28.24 26.14
C ASN A 320 19.50 29.04 25.58
N ASN A 321 19.49 30.36 25.83
CA ASN A 321 20.49 31.36 25.47
C ASN A 321 20.81 31.48 23.97
N GLN A 322 19.87 31.11 23.11
CA GLN A 322 20.00 31.35 21.67
C GLN A 322 19.51 32.75 21.30
N THR A 323 20.28 33.42 20.46
CA THR A 323 19.94 34.74 19.91
C THR A 323 20.15 34.73 18.41
N LEU A 324 19.35 35.51 17.71
CA LEU A 324 19.40 35.69 16.28
C LEU A 324 19.83 37.13 16.00
N THR A 325 20.77 37.34 15.08
CA THR A 325 21.16 38.68 14.65
C THR A 325 20.86 38.85 13.17
N CYS A 326 19.88 39.71 12.84
CA CYS A 326 19.45 39.99 11.48
C CYS A 326 20.35 41.05 10.81
N ASP A 327 20.14 41.25 9.50
CA ASP A 327 20.79 42.31 8.74
C ASP A 327 20.50 43.67 9.39
N GLY A 328 21.52 44.53 9.48
CA GLY A 328 21.44 45.78 10.27
C GLY A 328 21.87 45.64 11.74
N GLY A 329 22.24 44.44 12.19
CA GLY A 329 22.87 44.20 13.50
C GLY A 329 21.89 44.18 14.68
N PHE A 330 20.59 44.03 14.41
CA PHE A 330 19.59 43.87 15.44
C PHE A 330 19.62 42.43 15.97
N THR A 331 19.81 42.27 17.29
CA THR A 331 19.86 40.97 17.95
C THR A 331 18.59 40.76 18.78
N MET A 332 17.91 39.64 18.58
CA MET A 332 16.71 39.22 19.33
C MET A 332 16.86 37.81 19.91
N PRO A 333 16.11 37.46 20.97
CA PRO A 333 16.06 36.09 21.47
C PRO A 333 15.50 35.16 20.38
N LEU A 334 16.17 34.04 20.14
CA LEU A 334 15.64 32.98 19.29
C LEU A 334 14.81 31.98 20.10
N GLN A 335 15.08 31.91 21.40
CA GLN A 335 14.35 31.05 22.33
C GLN A 335 12.98 31.65 22.68
N TYR A 336 11.97 30.80 22.85
CA TYR A 336 10.85 31.14 23.74
C TYR A 336 11.38 31.23 25.16
N ALA A 337 11.42 32.44 25.75
CA ALA A 337 12.18 32.80 26.95
C ALA A 337 12.20 31.70 28.01
N ASN A 338 13.32 30.98 28.14
CA ASN A 338 13.75 30.15 29.28
C ASN A 338 12.60 29.60 30.19
N GLY A 339 11.59 28.96 29.59
CA GLY A 339 10.46 28.36 30.31
C GLY A 339 9.18 29.19 30.47
N SER A 340 9.05 30.35 29.81
CA SER A 340 7.81 31.16 29.76
C SER A 340 6.64 30.43 29.11
N ILE A 341 6.94 29.44 28.26
CA ILE A 341 5.97 28.58 27.59
C ILE A 341 6.32 27.13 27.93
N PRO A 342 5.82 26.61 29.07
CA PRO A 342 6.15 25.26 29.50
C PRO A 342 5.68 24.22 28.47
N GLY A 343 6.60 23.35 28.05
CA GLY A 343 6.29 22.25 27.13
C GLY A 343 6.39 22.60 25.65
N VAL A 344 6.83 23.80 25.27
CA VAL A 344 7.04 24.17 23.86
C VAL A 344 8.08 23.27 23.17
N HIS A 345 7.77 22.90 21.95
CA HIS A 345 8.56 22.00 21.11
C HIS A 345 9.52 22.80 20.23
N GLY A 346 10.66 22.20 19.94
CA GLY A 346 11.65 22.76 19.03
C GLY A 346 12.02 21.74 17.97
N GLU A 347 13.07 22.05 17.22
CA GLU A 347 13.57 21.26 16.10
C GLU A 347 13.62 19.76 16.38
N TYR A 348 14.27 19.34 17.47
CA TYR A 348 14.42 17.93 17.78
C TYR A 348 13.08 17.20 17.91
N GLN A 349 12.12 17.77 18.65
CA GLN A 349 10.82 17.14 18.85
C GLN A 349 10.00 17.13 17.55
N ALA A 350 9.99 18.25 16.82
CA ALA A 350 9.26 18.38 15.56
C ALA A 350 9.80 17.42 14.48
N THR A 351 11.12 17.33 14.35
CA THR A 351 11.78 16.39 13.44
C THR A 351 11.52 14.94 13.84
N ALA A 352 11.69 14.59 15.12
CA ALA A 352 11.54 13.22 15.58
C ALA A 352 10.11 12.70 15.37
N VAL A 353 9.08 13.51 15.63
CA VAL A 353 7.70 13.08 15.37
C VAL A 353 7.38 13.04 13.88
N SER A 354 7.97 13.93 13.07
CA SER A 354 7.83 13.89 11.61
C SER A 354 8.41 12.60 11.04
N GLN A 355 9.64 12.24 11.43
CA GLN A 355 10.28 10.99 11.05
C GLN A 355 9.48 9.75 11.51
N ALA A 356 8.98 9.76 12.75
CA ALA A 356 8.19 8.66 13.29
C ALA A 356 6.88 8.41 12.51
N ASN A 357 6.35 9.44 11.85
CA ASN A 357 5.15 9.36 11.02
C ASN A 357 5.47 9.32 9.52
N GLY A 358 6.74 9.14 9.12
CA GLY A 358 7.18 9.12 7.71
C GLY A 358 7.03 10.45 6.97
N ILE A 359 6.81 11.56 7.67
CA ILE A 359 6.48 12.87 7.09
C ILE A 359 7.70 13.47 6.43
N ARG A 360 7.57 13.85 5.15
CA ARG A 360 8.54 14.66 4.41
C ARG A 360 8.24 16.14 4.58
N VAL A 361 9.18 16.89 5.17
CA VAL A 361 9.02 18.34 5.39
C VAL A 361 9.72 19.11 4.28
N MET A 362 8.93 19.81 3.48
CA MET A 362 9.40 20.72 2.42
C MET A 362 9.23 22.17 2.87
N GLY A 363 9.96 23.08 2.24
CA GLY A 363 9.91 24.50 2.58
C GLY A 363 9.60 25.40 1.39
N LEU A 364 8.78 26.42 1.63
CA LEU A 364 8.69 27.62 0.79
C LEU A 364 9.21 28.81 1.60
N ALA A 365 10.45 29.19 1.33
CA ALA A 365 11.15 30.29 1.95
C ALA A 365 10.85 31.58 1.17
N SER A 366 9.98 32.46 1.70
CA SER A 366 9.88 33.80 1.13
C SER A 366 11.05 34.67 1.56
N ASN A 367 11.38 35.65 0.71
CA ASN A 367 12.33 36.72 1.01
C ASN A 367 13.79 36.26 1.26
N SER A 368 14.13 35.00 0.98
CA SER A 368 15.42 34.39 1.35
C SER A 368 16.64 34.92 0.59
N GLU A 369 16.46 35.62 -0.53
CA GLU A 369 17.57 36.24 -1.29
C GLU A 369 17.86 37.69 -0.87
N SER A 370 16.95 38.32 -0.12
CA SER A 370 17.11 39.72 0.33
C SER A 370 17.75 39.82 1.73
N VAL A 371 17.70 38.74 2.51
CA VAL A 371 18.33 38.61 3.83
C VAL A 371 19.58 37.73 3.75
N THR A 372 20.76 38.37 3.80
CA THR A 372 22.06 37.70 3.94
C THR A 372 22.33 37.21 5.37
N SER A 373 21.38 37.40 6.27
CA SER A 373 21.52 37.23 7.72
C SER A 373 21.01 35.90 8.27
N ALA A 374 21.25 35.70 9.57
CA ALA A 374 20.77 34.54 10.33
C ALA A 374 19.22 34.39 10.33
N CYS A 375 18.49 35.44 9.95
CA CYS A 375 17.02 35.48 9.94
C CYS A 375 16.39 34.87 8.69
N ASN A 376 17.21 34.35 7.79
CA ASN A 376 16.74 33.64 6.62
C ASN A 376 15.96 32.37 7.01
N PRO A 377 14.69 32.20 6.55
CA PRO A 377 13.87 31.02 6.84
C PRO A 377 14.55 29.71 6.43
N ARG A 378 15.35 29.72 5.36
CA ARG A 378 16.08 28.53 4.89
C ARG A 378 16.93 27.88 5.97
N GLY A 379 17.43 28.64 6.93
CA GLY A 379 18.30 28.07 7.93
C GLY A 379 17.61 27.08 8.88
N HIS A 380 16.27 27.04 8.95
CA HIS A 380 15.53 25.98 9.66
C HIS A 380 14.85 25.01 8.69
N LEU A 381 14.35 25.51 7.56
CA LEU A 381 13.69 24.68 6.55
C LEU A 381 14.63 23.66 5.91
N VAL A 382 15.90 24.03 5.64
CA VAL A 382 16.88 23.10 5.03
C VAL A 382 17.21 21.95 5.98
N PRO A 383 17.58 22.18 7.26
CA PRO A 383 17.74 21.08 8.22
C PRO A 383 16.51 20.19 8.38
N LEU A 384 15.30 20.75 8.35
CA LEU A 384 14.05 19.95 8.39
C LEU A 384 13.91 19.06 7.16
N ALA A 385 14.13 19.60 5.96
CA ALA A 385 14.06 18.84 4.72
C ALA A 385 15.13 17.73 4.67
N GLU A 386 16.36 18.03 5.09
CA GLU A 386 17.43 17.05 5.19
C GLU A 386 17.10 15.94 6.19
N ALA A 387 16.66 16.30 7.40
CA ALA A 387 16.40 15.33 8.45
C ALA A 387 15.19 14.43 8.16
N THR A 388 14.22 14.93 7.40
CA THR A 388 13.01 14.17 7.05
C THR A 388 13.12 13.45 5.72
N GLY A 389 14.24 13.55 4.99
CA GLY A 389 14.41 12.88 3.71
C GLY A 389 13.61 13.54 2.57
N ALA A 390 13.28 14.83 2.67
CA ALA A 390 12.75 15.63 1.58
C ALA A 390 13.88 16.09 0.65
N LEU A 391 14.62 15.10 0.13
CA LEU A 391 15.85 15.23 -0.63
C LEU A 391 15.67 14.58 -2.00
N VAL A 392 16.21 15.23 -3.03
CA VAL A 392 16.21 14.71 -4.40
C VAL A 392 17.56 14.94 -5.05
N PRO A 393 17.98 14.13 -6.03
CA PRO A 393 19.17 14.42 -6.82
C PRO A 393 18.97 15.65 -7.73
N PRO A 394 20.03 16.35 -8.16
CA PRO A 394 19.93 17.52 -9.04
C PRO A 394 19.12 17.27 -10.32
N GLU A 395 19.13 16.06 -10.86
CA GLU A 395 18.41 15.67 -12.09
C GLU A 395 16.88 15.76 -11.95
N ALA A 396 16.35 15.78 -10.71
CA ALA A 396 14.91 15.88 -10.44
C ALA A 396 14.26 17.19 -10.94
N PHE A 397 15.04 18.24 -11.17
CA PHE A 397 14.55 19.55 -11.58
C PHE A 397 14.46 19.73 -13.10
N THR A 398 13.71 18.84 -13.78
CA THR A 398 13.45 18.94 -15.21
C THR A 398 11.96 19.05 -15.55
N ASP A 399 11.62 19.65 -16.68
CA ASP A 399 10.25 19.87 -17.16
C ASP A 399 9.59 18.65 -17.82
N GLY A 400 10.07 17.44 -17.54
CA GLY A 400 9.63 16.19 -18.19
C GLY A 400 10.11 16.03 -19.65
N SER A 401 10.55 17.11 -20.30
CA SER A 401 11.27 17.08 -21.58
C SER A 401 12.80 17.12 -21.40
N GLY A 402 13.26 17.03 -20.15
CA GLY A 402 14.67 17.10 -19.76
C GLY A 402 15.23 18.52 -19.68
N ASN A 403 14.43 19.58 -19.87
CA ASN A 403 14.93 20.94 -19.73
C ASN A 403 14.90 21.40 -18.28
N ARG A 404 15.93 22.14 -17.87
CA ARG A 404 16.03 22.76 -16.54
C ARG A 404 15.61 24.23 -16.59
N PRO A 405 15.17 24.82 -15.46
CA PRO A 405 14.94 26.26 -15.36
C PRO A 405 16.15 27.10 -15.78
N ALA A 406 15.89 28.26 -16.37
CA ALA A 406 16.95 29.18 -16.76
C ALA A 406 17.73 29.65 -15.53
N GLY A 407 19.06 29.56 -15.58
CA GLY A 407 19.92 29.94 -14.44
C GLY A 407 20.17 28.82 -13.43
N CYS A 408 19.75 27.58 -13.72
CA CYS A 408 20.08 26.39 -12.95
C CYS A 408 20.97 25.43 -13.77
N ALA A 409 22.19 25.19 -13.31
CA ALA A 409 23.08 24.20 -13.94
C ALA A 409 22.67 22.76 -13.59
N ALA A 410 23.26 21.78 -14.30
CA ALA A 410 22.90 20.36 -14.16
C ALA A 410 23.20 19.81 -12.75
N ASP A 411 24.27 20.29 -12.12
CA ASP A 411 24.75 19.90 -10.79
C ASP A 411 24.18 20.77 -9.65
N GLN A 412 23.11 21.53 -9.93
CA GLN A 412 22.51 22.48 -8.99
C GLN A 412 21.07 22.14 -8.65
N CYS A 413 20.64 22.51 -7.46
CA CYS A 413 19.26 22.44 -7.03
C CYS A 413 18.50 23.65 -7.57
N CYS A 414 17.48 23.44 -8.41
CA CYS A 414 16.72 24.56 -9.00
C CYS A 414 15.64 25.08 -8.04
N THR A 415 16.08 25.41 -6.83
CA THR A 415 15.23 25.80 -5.70
C THR A 415 15.35 27.28 -5.34
N GLY A 416 16.19 28.04 -6.03
CA GLY A 416 16.25 29.51 -5.94
C GLY A 416 15.03 30.19 -6.55
N VAL A 417 14.97 31.52 -6.42
CA VAL A 417 13.88 32.33 -6.99
C VAL A 417 13.80 32.10 -8.49
N ASP A 418 12.58 31.92 -9.01
CA ASP A 418 12.31 31.60 -10.43
C ASP A 418 13.05 30.33 -10.94
N GLY A 419 13.41 29.42 -10.03
CA GLY A 419 14.13 28.19 -10.34
C GLY A 419 15.64 28.37 -10.47
N ALA A 420 16.22 29.47 -9.99
CA ALA A 420 17.67 29.68 -9.98
C ALA A 420 18.42 28.56 -9.25
N GLY A 421 19.64 28.24 -9.71
CA GLY A 421 20.45 27.17 -9.15
C GLY A 421 21.03 27.51 -7.77
N ARG A 422 20.90 26.57 -6.83
CA ARG A 422 21.60 26.53 -5.54
C ARG A 422 22.54 25.34 -5.47
N ALA A 423 23.56 25.44 -4.63
CA ALA A 423 24.46 24.31 -4.38
C ALA A 423 23.69 23.19 -3.65
N PRO A 424 23.94 21.91 -3.99
CA PRO A 424 23.46 20.78 -3.20
C PRO A 424 24.10 20.72 -1.82
N ASN A 425 23.55 19.86 -0.96
CA ASN A 425 24.11 19.55 0.35
C ASN A 425 25.46 18.81 0.21
N ALA A 426 26.06 18.45 1.35
CA ALA A 426 27.37 17.76 1.36
C ALA A 426 27.34 16.36 0.72
N ALA A 427 26.18 15.72 0.62
CA ALA A 427 25.97 14.44 -0.04
C ALA A 427 25.69 14.58 -1.56
N GLY A 428 25.56 15.80 -2.08
CA GLY A 428 25.23 16.06 -3.48
C GLY A 428 23.72 16.08 -3.75
N GLU A 429 22.89 16.07 -2.72
CA GLU A 429 21.44 16.05 -2.83
C GLU A 429 20.85 17.45 -2.63
N CYS A 430 19.62 17.62 -3.09
CA CYS A 430 18.89 18.87 -3.08
C CYS A 430 17.75 18.85 -2.07
N PRO A 431 17.90 19.57 -0.94
CA PRO A 431 16.79 19.83 -0.03
C PRO A 431 15.67 20.57 -0.77
N LEU A 432 14.45 20.05 -0.67
CA LEU A 432 13.24 20.63 -1.27
C LEU A 432 12.74 21.84 -0.48
N VAL A 433 13.58 22.88 -0.46
CA VAL A 433 13.28 24.20 0.11
C VAL A 433 13.42 25.22 -1.00
N PHE A 434 12.28 25.72 -1.48
CA PHE A 434 12.19 26.63 -2.62
C PHE A 434 12.06 28.08 -2.17
N ASP A 435 12.62 29.00 -2.94
CA ASP A 435 12.53 30.42 -2.66
C ASP A 435 11.50 31.11 -3.53
N VAL A 436 10.75 32.03 -2.92
CA VAL A 436 9.84 32.95 -3.62
C VAL A 436 10.28 34.39 -3.39
N ASN A 437 9.92 35.28 -4.32
CA ASN A 437 10.18 36.71 -4.11
C ASN A 437 9.40 37.21 -2.88
N ALA A 438 9.90 38.26 -2.25
CA ALA A 438 9.33 38.90 -1.06
C ALA A 438 7.91 39.51 -1.23
N ASN A 439 7.36 39.44 -2.43
CA ASN A 439 5.98 39.83 -2.77
C ASN A 439 5.13 38.60 -3.13
N GLY A 440 5.60 37.41 -2.79
CA GLY A 440 5.10 36.10 -3.24
C GLY A 440 5.07 35.86 -4.75
N SER A 441 5.61 36.78 -5.58
CA SER A 441 5.72 36.57 -7.03
C SER A 441 6.88 35.62 -7.36
N GLY A 442 6.90 35.04 -8.55
CA GLY A 442 7.88 34.00 -8.91
C GLY A 442 7.33 32.58 -8.85
N SER A 443 6.05 32.43 -9.21
CA SER A 443 5.43 31.14 -9.51
C SER A 443 5.24 30.20 -8.29
N PHE A 444 4.80 30.74 -7.15
CA PHE A 444 4.41 30.01 -5.93
C PHE A 444 3.73 28.65 -6.22
N SER A 445 2.69 28.65 -7.06
CA SER A 445 1.97 27.43 -7.42
C SER A 445 2.80 26.42 -8.21
N SER A 446 3.61 26.87 -9.16
CA SER A 446 4.42 25.93 -9.94
C SER A 446 5.55 25.35 -9.09
N LEU A 447 6.10 26.10 -8.14
CA LEU A 447 7.13 25.61 -7.23
C LEU A 447 6.61 24.50 -6.32
N ILE A 448 5.38 24.63 -5.79
CA ILE A 448 4.75 23.54 -5.02
C ILE A 448 4.58 22.29 -5.89
N VAL A 449 4.05 22.45 -7.10
CA VAL A 449 3.87 21.32 -8.03
C VAL A 449 5.23 20.66 -8.34
N THR A 450 6.27 21.45 -8.59
CA THR A 450 7.64 20.96 -8.80
C THR A 450 8.17 20.23 -7.57
N ALA A 451 7.98 20.77 -6.36
CA ALA A 451 8.43 20.17 -5.12
C ALA A 451 7.79 18.79 -4.90
N VAL A 452 6.47 18.71 -5.00
CA VAL A 452 5.71 17.47 -4.82
C VAL A 452 6.11 16.44 -5.89
N ARG A 453 6.19 16.85 -7.17
CA ARG A 453 6.59 15.93 -8.25
C ARG A 453 8.02 15.43 -8.06
N ALA A 454 8.96 16.33 -7.79
CA ALA A 454 10.36 15.95 -7.55
C ALA A 454 10.47 14.94 -6.39
N LEU A 455 9.77 15.18 -5.28
CA LEU A 455 9.74 14.26 -4.16
C LEU A 455 9.17 12.88 -4.58
N THR A 456 7.96 12.84 -5.16
CA THR A 456 7.30 11.58 -5.51
C THR A 456 7.95 10.77 -6.63
N GLN A 457 8.86 11.38 -7.40
CA GLN A 457 9.54 10.73 -8.52
C GLN A 457 11.00 10.40 -8.22
N PHE A 458 11.64 11.12 -7.28
CA PHE A 458 13.08 11.02 -7.08
C PHE A 458 13.51 10.91 -5.62
N ALA A 459 12.62 11.10 -4.64
CA ALA A 459 12.96 10.83 -3.26
C ALA A 459 13.12 9.31 -3.08
N ARG A 460 14.27 8.92 -2.54
CA ARG A 460 14.63 7.53 -2.31
C ARG A 460 13.78 6.97 -1.17
N LEU A 461 13.30 5.74 -1.34
CA LEU A 461 12.47 5.01 -0.37
C LEU A 461 13.14 3.68 -0.03
N ASP A 462 13.07 3.29 1.24
CA ASP A 462 13.38 1.93 1.64
C ASP A 462 12.12 1.07 1.44
N VAL A 463 12.19 0.05 0.59
CA VAL A 463 11.02 -0.69 0.09
C VAL A 463 11.04 -2.14 0.56
N ASN A 464 10.02 -2.54 1.30
CA ASN A 464 9.77 -3.94 1.68
C ASN A 464 8.35 -4.36 1.29
N ALA A 465 8.06 -5.64 1.48
CA ALA A 465 6.73 -6.20 1.28
C ALA A 465 6.22 -6.84 2.59
N GLU A 466 4.92 -6.72 2.86
CA GLU A 466 4.28 -7.30 4.03
C GLU A 466 2.88 -7.85 3.69
N THR A 467 2.42 -8.85 4.46
CA THR A 467 1.08 -9.39 4.33
C THR A 467 0.07 -8.56 5.11
N ASN A 468 -1.09 -8.34 4.51
CA ASN A 468 -2.23 -7.68 5.14
C ASN A 468 -3.50 -8.52 4.91
N SER A 469 -4.17 -8.89 6.00
CA SER A 469 -5.24 -9.86 5.99
C SER A 469 -6.23 -9.60 7.13
N ASN A 470 -7.44 -10.12 6.97
CA ASN A 470 -8.41 -10.22 8.04
C ASN A 470 -8.71 -11.70 8.31
N GLN A 471 -9.21 -12.01 9.50
CA GLN A 471 -9.61 -13.37 9.82
C GLN A 471 -10.77 -13.83 8.93
N GLN A 472 -10.68 -15.06 8.42
CA GLN A 472 -11.67 -15.69 7.54
C GLN A 472 -12.09 -17.05 8.10
N PRO A 473 -13.36 -17.45 7.92
CA PRO A 473 -13.85 -18.74 8.39
C PRO A 473 -13.38 -19.89 7.49
N THR A 474 -12.96 -20.99 8.09
CA THR A 474 -12.82 -22.31 7.47
C THR A 474 -14.18 -22.98 7.30
N ALA A 475 -14.23 -24.13 6.61
CA ALA A 475 -15.45 -24.91 6.39
C ALA A 475 -16.18 -25.29 7.69
N ASP A 476 -15.45 -25.53 8.79
CA ASP A 476 -16.03 -25.83 10.11
C ASP A 476 -16.42 -24.58 10.94
N GLY A 477 -16.19 -23.38 10.38
CA GLY A 477 -16.47 -22.08 11.01
C GLY A 477 -15.37 -21.57 11.94
N THR A 478 -14.22 -22.25 12.02
CA THR A 478 -13.05 -21.74 12.74
C THR A 478 -12.47 -20.52 12.03
N LEU A 479 -12.12 -19.47 12.78
CA LEU A 479 -11.49 -18.28 12.19
C LEU A 479 -9.97 -18.44 12.14
N ILE A 480 -9.40 -18.32 10.95
CA ILE A 480 -7.95 -18.33 10.71
C ILE A 480 -7.50 -17.00 10.10
N ASP A 481 -6.22 -16.69 10.20
CA ASP A 481 -5.60 -15.59 9.48
C ASP A 481 -4.90 -16.15 8.23
N PRO A 482 -5.34 -15.82 6.99
CA PRO A 482 -4.71 -16.32 5.77
C PRO A 482 -3.23 -15.99 5.64
N ALA A 483 -2.72 -14.94 6.32
CA ALA A 483 -1.30 -14.65 6.34
C ALA A 483 -0.45 -15.81 6.90
N GLN A 484 -1.05 -16.73 7.67
CA GLN A 484 -0.37 -17.93 8.18
C GLN A 484 0.06 -18.92 7.09
N PHE A 485 -0.51 -18.84 5.88
CA PHE A 485 -0.06 -19.63 4.73
C PHE A 485 1.25 -19.09 4.13
N ILE A 486 1.55 -17.80 4.30
CA ILE A 486 2.76 -17.18 3.75
C ILE A 486 3.92 -17.41 4.71
N THR A 487 4.91 -18.19 4.29
CA THR A 487 6.08 -18.55 5.10
C THR A 487 7.21 -17.53 5.01
N GLY A 488 7.28 -16.79 3.90
CA GLY A 488 8.29 -15.76 3.70
C GLY A 488 8.05 -14.90 2.46
N ILE A 489 8.56 -13.67 2.53
CA ILE A 489 8.65 -12.77 1.38
C ILE A 489 10.10 -12.30 1.28
N THR A 490 10.78 -12.67 0.20
CA THR A 490 12.22 -12.44 0.02
C THR A 490 12.46 -11.45 -1.11
N ALA A 491 13.29 -10.44 -0.85
CA ALA A 491 13.68 -9.47 -1.88
C ALA A 491 14.60 -10.14 -2.92
N VAL A 492 14.23 -10.05 -4.21
CA VAL A 492 14.96 -10.69 -5.30
C VAL A 492 15.77 -9.69 -6.11
N SER A 493 15.12 -8.70 -6.71
CA SER A 493 15.77 -7.74 -7.60
C SER A 493 14.99 -6.43 -7.76
N LEU A 494 15.70 -5.39 -8.22
CA LEU A 494 15.13 -4.12 -8.66
C LEU A 494 15.39 -3.91 -10.16
N THR A 495 14.39 -3.42 -10.88
CA THR A 495 14.50 -3.04 -12.30
C THR A 495 14.05 -1.59 -12.51
N PRO A 496 14.91 -0.70 -13.07
CA PRO A 496 16.30 -0.93 -13.39
C PRO A 496 17.15 -1.13 -12.13
N GLU A 497 18.25 -1.88 -12.27
CA GLU A 497 19.20 -2.03 -11.18
C GLU A 497 19.83 -0.66 -10.82
N PRO A 498 19.88 -0.26 -9.54
CA PRO A 498 20.51 0.99 -9.12
C PRO A 498 21.99 1.08 -9.49
N GLU A 499 22.47 2.31 -9.76
CA GLU A 499 23.91 2.54 -9.88
C GLU A 499 24.60 2.23 -8.55
N GLY A 500 25.51 1.24 -8.56
CA GLY A 500 26.14 0.71 -7.34
C GLY A 500 25.63 -0.66 -6.90
N GLY A 501 24.60 -1.18 -7.59
CA GLY A 501 24.00 -2.48 -7.33
C GLY A 501 22.83 -2.40 -6.37
N THR A 502 21.98 -3.43 -6.39
CA THR A 502 20.85 -3.54 -5.47
C THR A 502 21.35 -3.79 -4.04
N GLN A 503 20.94 -2.93 -3.10
CA GLN A 503 21.24 -3.10 -1.67
C GLN A 503 19.99 -3.62 -0.96
N ILE A 504 20.16 -4.71 -0.21
CA ILE A 504 19.09 -5.36 0.55
C ILE A 504 19.55 -5.46 2.00
N ASP A 505 18.70 -5.05 2.94
CA ASP A 505 18.89 -5.31 4.36
C ASP A 505 18.39 -6.73 4.71
N ASP A 506 19.33 -7.62 5.00
CA ASP A 506 19.12 -9.04 5.33
C ASP A 506 19.11 -9.21 6.86
N PRO A 507 18.04 -8.73 7.52
CA PRO A 507 16.93 -9.64 7.83
C PRO A 507 15.54 -9.11 7.49
N THR A 508 15.42 -7.83 7.13
CA THR A 508 14.12 -7.19 6.88
C THR A 508 13.62 -7.39 5.45
N GLN A 509 14.47 -7.92 4.57
CA GLN A 509 14.18 -8.08 3.13
C GLN A 509 13.77 -6.75 2.49
N THR A 510 14.40 -5.66 2.95
CA THR A 510 14.12 -4.30 2.49
C THR A 510 15.13 -3.90 1.44
N PHE A 511 14.66 -3.51 0.26
CA PHE A 511 15.46 -2.80 -0.72
C PHE A 511 15.77 -1.39 -0.22
N LEU A 512 17.03 -1.00 -0.19
CA LEU A 512 17.43 0.33 0.28
C LEU A 512 17.56 1.31 -0.89
N ASP A 513 17.26 2.57 -0.63
CA ASP A 513 17.45 3.69 -1.57
C ASP A 513 16.79 3.48 -2.96
N VAL A 514 15.55 2.99 -2.98
CA VAL A 514 14.79 2.71 -4.21
C VAL A 514 14.23 4.00 -4.80
N LEU A 515 14.37 4.18 -6.12
CA LEU A 515 13.68 5.26 -6.83
C LEU A 515 12.21 4.90 -7.04
N PRO A 516 11.28 5.85 -6.84
CA PRO A 516 9.89 5.65 -7.20
C PRO A 516 9.72 5.30 -8.68
N GLY A 517 8.92 4.26 -8.95
CA GLY A 517 8.67 3.75 -10.31
C GLY A 517 9.64 2.67 -10.79
N ALA A 518 10.56 2.20 -9.94
CA ALA A 518 11.26 0.94 -10.17
C ALA A 518 10.29 -0.24 -10.01
N ILE A 519 10.63 -1.38 -10.62
CA ILE A 519 9.94 -2.65 -10.39
C ILE A 519 10.72 -3.40 -9.31
N ALA A 520 10.08 -3.65 -8.17
CA ALA A 520 10.61 -4.48 -7.09
C ALA A 520 10.06 -5.90 -7.21
N LYS A 521 10.96 -6.87 -7.39
CA LYS A 521 10.62 -8.28 -7.43
C LYS A 521 10.79 -8.89 -6.06
N PHE A 522 9.74 -9.53 -5.57
CA PHE A 522 9.76 -10.36 -4.37
C PHE A 522 9.43 -11.80 -4.73
N ASN A 523 10.06 -12.74 -4.04
CA ASN A 523 9.65 -14.14 -4.06
C ASN A 523 8.79 -14.40 -2.82
N VAL A 524 7.58 -14.90 -3.04
CA VAL A 524 6.60 -15.21 -2.01
C VAL A 524 6.57 -16.72 -1.85
N ALA A 525 6.87 -17.18 -0.65
CA ALA A 525 6.83 -18.58 -0.26
C ALA A 525 5.55 -18.84 0.55
N ALA A 526 4.86 -19.94 0.23
CA ALA A 526 3.63 -20.32 0.89
C ALA A 526 3.52 -21.84 1.08
N GLU A 527 2.96 -22.27 2.20
CA GLU A 527 2.72 -23.68 2.52
C GLU A 527 1.45 -23.84 3.37
N ASN A 528 0.85 -25.03 3.33
CA ASN A 528 -0.25 -25.38 4.23
C ASN A 528 0.16 -26.51 5.17
N THR A 529 0.54 -26.14 6.40
CA THR A 529 0.93 -27.11 7.46
C THR A 529 -0.07 -27.21 8.59
N PHE A 530 -1.21 -26.50 8.52
CA PHE A 530 -2.11 -26.36 9.66
C PHE A 530 -3.60 -26.55 9.35
N LEU A 531 -4.03 -26.42 8.09
CA LEU A 531 -5.43 -26.57 7.70
C LEU A 531 -5.58 -27.84 6.87
N PRO A 532 -6.09 -28.95 7.46
CA PRO A 532 -6.50 -30.11 6.69
C PRO A 532 -7.51 -29.74 5.61
N GLY A 533 -7.60 -30.56 4.57
CA GLY A 533 -8.64 -30.42 3.57
C GLY A 533 -10.02 -30.61 4.20
N ALA A 534 -11.02 -30.15 3.48
CA ALA A 534 -12.43 -30.34 3.83
C ALA A 534 -13.13 -30.97 2.61
N PRO A 535 -14.35 -31.52 2.75
CA PRO A 535 -15.09 -32.04 1.60
C PRO A 535 -15.46 -31.00 0.53
N GLN A 536 -15.07 -29.74 0.71
CA GLN A 536 -15.28 -28.65 -0.21
C GLN A 536 -14.01 -27.79 -0.25
N THR A 537 -13.69 -27.29 -1.43
CA THR A 537 -12.60 -26.35 -1.65
C THR A 537 -12.78 -25.11 -0.77
N GLN A 538 -11.71 -24.71 -0.09
CA GLN A 538 -11.69 -23.55 0.78
C GLN A 538 -10.83 -22.46 0.17
N VAL A 539 -11.40 -21.26 0.04
CA VAL A 539 -10.77 -20.13 -0.63
C VAL A 539 -10.54 -19.00 0.36
N PHE A 540 -9.29 -18.55 0.47
CA PHE A 540 -8.89 -17.46 1.34
C PHE A 540 -8.21 -16.35 0.56
N THR A 541 -8.40 -15.11 1.02
CA THR A 541 -7.79 -13.93 0.41
C THR A 541 -6.94 -13.14 1.40
N LEU A 542 -5.79 -12.67 0.95
CA LEU A 542 -5.00 -11.65 1.63
C LEU A 542 -4.44 -10.67 0.60
N THR A 543 -3.72 -9.65 1.04
CA THR A 543 -2.93 -8.80 0.16
C THR A 543 -1.47 -8.82 0.57
N ILE A 544 -0.59 -8.67 -0.41
CA ILE A 544 0.80 -8.30 -0.20
C ILE A 544 0.92 -6.82 -0.55
N ASP A 545 1.31 -6.04 0.46
CA ASP A 545 1.46 -4.60 0.38
C ASP A 545 2.96 -4.31 0.23
N VAL A 546 3.35 -3.57 -0.82
CA VAL A 546 4.71 -3.03 -0.96
C VAL A 546 4.76 -1.65 -0.35
N VAL A 547 5.61 -1.50 0.66
CA VAL A 547 5.63 -0.34 1.54
C VAL A 547 6.98 0.38 1.44
N GLY A 548 6.93 1.69 1.17
CA GLY A 548 8.05 2.61 1.21
C GLY A 548 8.19 3.27 2.58
N ASP A 549 9.39 3.25 3.14
CA ASP A 549 9.79 3.75 4.45
C ASP A 549 8.86 3.30 5.59
N GLN A 550 8.34 2.07 5.52
CA GLN A 550 7.41 1.51 6.52
C GLN A 550 6.08 2.27 6.68
N VAL A 551 5.75 3.21 5.79
CA VAL A 551 4.56 4.07 5.92
C VAL A 551 3.74 4.14 4.65
N THR A 552 4.38 4.26 3.49
CA THR A 552 3.69 4.55 2.23
C THR A 552 3.40 3.27 1.47
N VAL A 553 2.13 2.92 1.26
CA VAL A 553 1.77 1.80 0.38
C VAL A 553 1.98 2.27 -1.07
N LEU A 554 2.93 1.64 -1.74
CA LEU A 554 3.32 1.95 -3.12
C LEU A 554 2.51 1.12 -4.11
N ASP A 555 2.32 -0.15 -3.78
CA ASP A 555 1.56 -1.09 -4.58
C ASP A 555 0.94 -2.18 -3.69
N GLN A 556 -0.12 -2.80 -4.17
CA GLN A 556 -0.83 -3.86 -3.46
C GLN A 556 -1.27 -4.92 -4.47
N ARG A 557 -1.09 -6.19 -4.12
CA ARG A 557 -1.57 -7.33 -4.91
C ARG A 557 -2.39 -8.24 -4.02
N GLN A 558 -3.57 -8.62 -4.50
CA GLN A 558 -4.35 -9.66 -3.85
C GLN A 558 -3.68 -11.01 -4.08
N VAL A 559 -3.68 -11.85 -3.05
CA VAL A 559 -3.24 -13.23 -3.12
C VAL A 559 -4.42 -14.11 -2.78
N LEU A 560 -4.68 -15.07 -3.65
CA LEU A 560 -5.69 -16.09 -3.46
C LEU A 560 -5.02 -17.37 -2.97
N ILE A 561 -5.48 -17.91 -1.85
CA ILE A 561 -5.08 -19.22 -1.36
C ILE A 561 -6.25 -20.17 -1.55
N ILE A 562 -6.04 -21.22 -2.31
CA ILE A 562 -6.98 -22.31 -2.53
C ILE A 562 -6.45 -23.50 -1.73
N VAL A 563 -7.23 -23.98 -0.78
CA VAL A 563 -7.00 -25.27 -0.14
C VAL A 563 -8.00 -26.24 -0.79
N PRO A 564 -7.52 -27.18 -1.63
CA PRO A 564 -8.37 -28.14 -2.30
C PRO A 564 -9.29 -28.90 -1.36
N ALA A 565 -10.36 -29.45 -1.94
CA ALA A 565 -11.15 -30.43 -1.25
C ALA A 565 -10.32 -31.69 -0.95
N GLU A 566 -10.73 -32.44 0.07
CA GLU A 566 -10.11 -33.73 0.43
C GLU A 566 -11.21 -34.79 0.42
N PHE A 567 -11.13 -35.70 -0.55
CA PHE A 567 -12.13 -36.72 -0.85
C PHE A 567 -11.82 -38.05 -0.15
N ASN A 568 -10.54 -38.35 0.06
CA ASN A 568 -10.05 -39.63 0.58
C ASN A 568 -9.54 -39.58 2.04
N ALA A 569 -10.24 -38.87 2.94
CA ALA A 569 -9.86 -38.87 4.36
C ALA A 569 -10.09 -40.26 4.98
N PRO A 570 -9.08 -40.93 5.58
CA PRO A 570 -9.29 -42.24 6.18
C PRO A 570 -10.29 -42.13 7.34
N GLN A 571 -11.43 -42.83 7.23
CA GLN A 571 -12.46 -42.91 8.29
C GLN A 571 -11.97 -43.55 9.59
#